data_AF-Q3SJ88-F1
#
_entry.id   AF-Q3SJ88-F1
#
_cell.length_a   1.000
_cell.length_b   1.000
_cell.length_c   1.000
_cell.angle_alpha   90.00
_cell.angle_beta   90.00
_cell.angle_gamma   90.00
#
_symmetry.space_group_name_H-M   'P 1'
#
loop_
_entity.id
_entity.type
_entity.pdbx_description
1 polymer ?
#
loop_
_entity_poly.entity_id
_entity_poly.type
_entity_poly.pdbx_seq_one_letter_code
_entity_poly.pdbx_strand_id
1 'polypeptide(L)'
;MEKTFPLLLNNAIERNAIMKGVFLLGLSSMVVLGMGLAHAAPAGSAEPLRVAAADAKQAAVSGTGVVEQVKAEQSKIKINHEPIPALDWPSMSMYFRVKDKAVLEGIATGDKVQFDLEKGKTGLEITRIEKVSQ
;
A
#
# COMPACT_ATOMS: atom_id res chain seq x y z
N MET A 1 38.34 -27.16 -31.61
CA MET A 1 38.22 -26.07 -30.62
C MET A 1 36.78 -26.08 -30.14
N GLU A 2 36.54 -26.88 -29.12
CA GLU A 2 35.23 -27.16 -28.55
C GLU A 2 34.67 -25.91 -27.88
N LYS A 3 33.41 -25.57 -28.18
CA LYS A 3 32.61 -24.70 -27.33
C LYS A 3 31.27 -25.39 -27.08
N THR A 4 31.36 -26.39 -26.22
CA THR A 4 30.25 -27.02 -25.51
C THR A 4 29.58 -25.95 -24.65
N PHE A 5 28.36 -25.55 -25.02
CA PHE A 5 27.44 -24.83 -24.13
C PHE A 5 26.29 -25.77 -23.80
N PRO A 6 26.18 -26.29 -22.57
CA PRO A 6 24.97 -27.00 -22.17
C PRO A 6 23.86 -25.98 -21.84
N LEU A 7 22.77 -26.14 -22.57
CA LEU A 7 21.44 -25.61 -22.26
C LEU A 7 20.75 -26.55 -21.25
N LEU A 8 20.06 -25.89 -20.31
CA LEU A 8 18.82 -26.31 -19.64
C LEU A 8 18.86 -27.35 -18.51
N LEU A 9 17.80 -27.19 -17.68
CA LEU A 9 17.23 -28.07 -16.67
C LEU A 9 17.91 -27.99 -15.29
N ASN A 10 17.25 -27.72 -14.17
CA ASN A 10 15.82 -27.71 -13.85
C ASN A 10 15.55 -26.98 -12.52
N ASN A 11 14.38 -26.35 -12.47
CA ASN A 11 13.62 -26.05 -11.27
C ASN A 11 13.39 -27.32 -10.43
N ALA A 12 13.67 -27.23 -9.13
CA ALA A 12 13.03 -27.90 -8.01
C ALA A 12 13.82 -27.44 -6.77
N ILE A 13 13.26 -26.78 -5.77
CA ILE A 13 12.38 -27.42 -4.80
C ILE A 13 11.36 -26.39 -4.30
N GLU A 14 10.11 -26.66 -4.63
CA GLU A 14 8.96 -26.17 -3.89
C GLU A 14 9.03 -26.62 -2.43
N ARG A 15 8.62 -25.74 -1.52
CA ARG A 15 7.84 -26.12 -0.35
C ARG A 15 7.23 -24.89 0.31
N ASN A 16 6.22 -24.36 -0.38
CA ASN A 16 5.19 -23.53 0.23
C ASN A 16 4.40 -24.40 1.22
N ALA A 17 4.84 -24.44 2.48
CA ALA A 17 4.10 -25.08 3.56
C ALA A 17 3.13 -24.05 4.17
N ILE A 18 1.92 -24.05 3.62
CA ILE A 18 0.63 -24.06 4.34
C ILE A 18 0.75 -23.80 5.86
N MET A 19 0.27 -22.65 6.32
CA MET A 19 -0.80 -22.66 7.32
C MET A 19 -1.63 -21.37 7.27
N LYS A 20 -2.88 -21.56 6.83
CA LYS A 20 -4.00 -20.64 6.92
C LYS A 20 -4.55 -20.66 8.35
N GLY A 21 -5.11 -19.54 8.80
CA GLY A 21 -5.95 -19.44 10.00
C GLY A 21 -5.15 -19.02 11.23
N VAL A 22 -5.62 -18.16 12.13
CA VAL A 22 -7.01 -17.85 12.49
C VAL A 22 -7.04 -16.40 13.00
N PHE A 23 -7.80 -15.57 12.29
CA PHE A 23 -8.39 -14.36 12.85
C PHE A 23 -9.66 -14.81 13.56
N LEU A 24 -9.86 -14.49 14.84
CA LEU A 24 -11.15 -14.17 15.49
C LEU A 24 -11.05 -14.27 17.03
N LEU A 25 -11.62 -13.22 17.64
CA LEU A 25 -12.25 -13.13 18.96
C LEU A 25 -11.43 -13.47 20.22
N GLY A 26 -11.16 -12.42 20.97
CA GLY A 26 -10.87 -12.47 22.40
C GLY A 26 -11.27 -11.16 23.08
N LEU A 27 -12.58 -10.89 23.13
CA LEU A 27 -13.16 -9.98 24.12
C LEU A 27 -12.79 -10.52 25.51
N SER A 28 -12.05 -9.76 26.30
CA SER A 28 -12.07 -9.95 27.74
C SER A 28 -11.80 -8.63 28.45
N SER A 29 -12.89 -8.03 28.91
CA SER A 29 -12.91 -6.99 29.93
C SER A 29 -12.15 -7.46 31.16
N MET A 30 -11.21 -6.65 31.64
CA MET A 30 -10.80 -6.76 33.04
C MET A 30 -11.15 -5.46 33.76
N VAL A 31 -12.20 -5.58 34.56
CA VAL A 31 -12.71 -4.60 35.51
C VAL A 31 -11.67 -4.39 36.62
N VAL A 32 -11.33 -3.12 36.86
CA VAL A 32 -10.53 -2.65 37.99
C VAL A 32 -11.45 -2.48 39.20
N LEU A 33 -11.06 -2.98 40.38
CA LEU A 33 -11.79 -2.78 41.64
C LEU A 33 -10.91 -2.12 42.71
N GLY A 34 -11.25 -0.86 43.05
CA GLY A 34 -11.09 -0.16 44.35
C GLY A 34 -9.67 0.10 44.88
N MET A 35 -9.36 1.12 45.69
CA MET A 35 -10.11 2.17 46.40
C MET A 35 -9.07 3.10 47.03
N GLY A 36 -9.20 4.43 46.95
CA GLY A 36 -8.28 5.36 47.58
C GLY A 36 -8.78 6.80 47.67
N LEU A 37 -9.60 7.04 48.70
CA LEU A 37 -9.95 8.27 49.45
C LEU A 37 -9.97 9.66 48.74
N ALA A 38 -11.11 10.31 48.97
CA ALA A 38 -11.57 11.59 48.44
C ALA A 38 -10.73 12.82 48.85
N HIS A 39 -10.70 13.82 47.96
CA HIS A 39 -10.68 15.25 48.28
C HIS A 39 -11.66 15.97 47.34
N ALA A 40 -12.66 16.63 47.92
CA ALA A 40 -13.71 17.36 47.21
C ALA A 40 -13.32 18.83 47.00
N ALA A 41 -13.55 19.34 45.79
CA ALA A 41 -13.78 20.76 45.52
C ALA A 41 -14.80 20.86 44.36
N PRO A 42 -15.86 21.68 44.47
CA PRO A 42 -16.87 21.81 43.42
C PRO A 42 -16.56 23.00 42.52
N ALA A 43 -16.48 22.78 41.21
CA ALA A 43 -16.75 23.80 40.19
C ALA A 43 -16.88 23.15 38.81
N GLY A 44 -17.99 23.43 38.12
CA GLY A 44 -18.03 23.40 36.66
C GLY A 44 -18.49 22.10 36.02
N SER A 45 -19.70 22.15 35.48
CA SER A 45 -20.37 21.14 34.67
C SER A 45 -19.60 20.70 33.42
N ALA A 46 -19.92 19.46 33.03
CA ALA A 46 -20.05 18.94 31.66
C ALA A 46 -18.79 18.42 30.93
N GLU A 47 -18.76 17.08 30.90
CA GLU A 47 -18.34 16.18 29.81
C GLU A 47 -16.87 16.12 29.37
N PRO A 48 -16.16 14.99 29.58
CA PRO A 48 -14.96 14.71 28.81
C PRO A 48 -15.38 14.54 27.36
N LEU A 49 -15.06 15.54 26.52
CA LEU A 49 -15.20 15.46 25.08
C LEU A 49 -14.40 14.25 24.60
N ARG A 50 -15.09 13.13 24.37
CA ARG A 50 -14.55 11.99 23.63
C ARG A 50 -14.28 12.51 22.22
N VAL A 51 -13.05 12.94 21.98
CA VAL A 51 -12.54 13.09 20.63
C VAL A 51 -12.47 11.68 20.09
N ALA A 52 -13.55 11.26 19.43
CA ALA A 52 -13.52 10.12 18.54
C ALA A 52 -12.33 10.37 17.62
N ALA A 53 -11.31 9.53 17.73
CA ALA A 53 -10.27 9.44 16.73
C ALA A 53 -10.97 9.00 15.45
N ALA A 54 -11.45 9.97 14.68
CA ALA A 54 -11.79 9.77 13.30
C ALA A 54 -10.47 9.43 12.63
N ASP A 55 -10.25 8.14 12.39
CA ASP A 55 -9.26 7.63 11.45
C ASP A 55 -9.51 8.38 10.13
N ALA A 56 -8.80 9.49 9.95
CA ALA A 56 -8.86 10.29 8.76
C ALA A 56 -8.21 9.46 7.66
N LYS A 57 -9.03 8.62 7.00
CA LYS A 57 -8.67 7.91 5.78
C LYS A 57 -8.19 8.97 4.80
N GLN A 58 -6.87 9.05 4.58
CA GLN A 58 -6.30 10.04 3.67
C GLN A 58 -7.00 9.92 2.31
N ALA A 59 -7.36 11.06 1.72
CA ALA A 59 -7.97 11.08 0.40
C ALA A 59 -7.05 10.35 -0.58
N ALA A 60 -7.58 9.32 -1.25
CA ALA A 60 -6.83 8.54 -2.22
C ALA A 60 -6.49 9.43 -3.42
N VAL A 61 -5.21 9.52 -3.77
CA VAL A 61 -4.75 10.20 -4.98
C VAL A 61 -4.63 9.15 -6.06
N SER A 62 -5.29 9.32 -7.19
CA SER A 62 -5.25 8.36 -8.30
C SER A 62 -4.80 9.01 -9.60
N GLY A 63 -4.24 8.21 -10.50
CA GLY A 63 -3.86 8.63 -11.83
C GLY A 63 -4.10 7.54 -12.87
N THR A 64 -4.11 7.95 -14.13
CA THR A 64 -4.20 7.09 -15.32
C THR A 64 -2.99 7.34 -16.20
N GLY A 65 -2.59 6.36 -17.01
CA GLY A 65 -1.46 6.55 -17.91
C GLY A 65 -1.09 5.32 -18.73
N VAL A 66 -0.03 5.46 -19.51
CA VAL A 66 0.57 4.37 -20.28
C VAL A 66 1.92 3.99 -19.68
N VAL A 67 2.12 2.70 -19.45
CA VAL A 67 3.39 2.18 -18.93
C VAL A 67 4.46 2.27 -20.01
N GLU A 68 5.53 3.01 -19.72
CA GLU A 68 6.70 3.09 -20.62
C GLU A 68 7.75 2.03 -20.26
N GLN A 69 7.96 1.76 -18.97
CA GLN A 69 8.99 0.82 -18.52
C GLN A 69 8.68 0.24 -17.14
N VAL A 70 8.88 -1.06 -16.97
CA VAL A 70 8.79 -1.73 -15.65
C VAL A 70 10.19 -2.07 -15.14
N LYS A 71 10.50 -1.68 -13.89
CA LYS A 71 11.74 -2.01 -13.17
C LYS A 71 11.39 -2.70 -11.85
N ALA A 72 10.84 -3.92 -11.95
CA ALA A 72 10.33 -4.68 -10.82
C ALA A 72 11.41 -4.93 -9.74
N GLU A 73 12.64 -5.23 -10.15
CA GLU A 73 13.79 -5.43 -9.23
C GLU A 73 14.16 -4.17 -8.43
N GLN A 74 13.72 -2.99 -8.87
CA GLN A 74 13.95 -1.71 -8.21
C GLN A 74 12.68 -1.14 -7.56
N SER A 75 11.58 -1.90 -7.55
CA SER A 75 10.24 -1.44 -7.15
C SER A 75 9.86 -0.11 -7.79
N LYS A 76 10.09 0.01 -9.11
CA LYS A 76 9.80 1.22 -9.88
C LYS A 76 9.09 0.90 -11.19
N ILE A 77 8.26 1.83 -11.62
CA ILE A 77 7.59 1.81 -12.93
C ILE A 77 7.61 3.22 -13.53
N LYS A 78 7.91 3.34 -14.81
CA LYS A 78 7.83 4.59 -15.56
C LYS A 78 6.48 4.63 -16.26
N ILE A 79 5.69 5.66 -15.97
CA ILE A 79 4.36 5.85 -16.55
C ILE A 79 4.32 7.24 -17.18
N ASN A 80 3.87 7.31 -18.43
CA ASN A 80 3.37 8.55 -19.03
C ASN A 80 1.95 8.76 -18.51
N HIS A 81 1.82 9.52 -17.43
CA HIS A 81 0.54 9.70 -16.77
C HIS A 81 -0.20 10.92 -17.34
N GLU A 82 -1.53 10.84 -17.31
CA GLU A 82 -2.42 11.98 -17.56
C GLU A 82 -2.35 12.97 -16.39
N PRO A 83 -2.94 14.18 -16.50
CA PRO A 83 -2.92 15.13 -15.39
C PRO A 83 -3.47 14.51 -14.10
N ILE A 84 -2.85 14.83 -12.96
CA ILE A 84 -3.31 14.43 -11.63
C ILE A 84 -3.68 15.71 -10.87
N PRO A 85 -4.94 16.18 -10.96
CA PRO A 85 -5.35 17.46 -10.38
C PRO A 85 -5.17 17.54 -8.87
N ALA A 86 -5.33 16.41 -8.16
CA ALA A 86 -5.15 16.34 -6.71
C ALA A 86 -3.72 16.68 -6.24
N LEU A 87 -2.74 16.67 -7.16
CA LEU A 87 -1.34 17.02 -6.90
C LEU A 87 -0.87 18.25 -7.69
N ASP A 88 -1.76 18.90 -8.44
CA ASP A 88 -1.42 19.94 -9.42
C ASP A 88 -0.33 19.50 -10.43
N TRP A 89 -0.32 18.20 -10.78
CA TRP A 89 0.64 17.66 -11.73
C TRP A 89 0.07 17.66 -13.15
N PRO A 90 0.78 18.22 -14.15
CA PRO A 90 0.40 18.09 -15.55
C PRO A 90 0.64 16.66 -16.04
N SER A 91 0.22 16.36 -17.27
CA SER A 91 0.63 15.10 -17.91
C SER A 91 2.13 15.07 -18.12
N MET A 92 2.79 14.00 -17.67
CA MET A 92 4.23 13.82 -17.82
C MET A 92 4.65 12.35 -17.68
N SER A 93 5.84 12.03 -18.21
CA SER A 93 6.47 10.73 -18.03
C SER A 93 7.45 10.74 -16.86
N MET A 94 7.19 9.95 -15.83
CA MET A 94 8.13 9.81 -14.70
C MET A 94 8.11 8.45 -14.03
N TYR A 95 9.12 8.21 -13.19
CA TYR A 95 9.22 7.01 -12.37
C TYR A 95 8.43 7.16 -11.08
N PHE A 96 7.51 6.24 -10.88
CA PHE A 96 6.85 6.01 -9.60
C PHE A 96 7.53 4.85 -8.87
N ARG A 97 7.63 4.98 -7.55
CA ARG A 97 7.93 3.84 -6.69
C ARG A 97 6.65 3.05 -6.46
N VAL A 98 6.76 1.75 -6.25
CA VAL A 98 5.65 0.90 -5.79
C VAL A 98 5.89 0.46 -4.36
N LYS A 99 4.82 0.30 -3.59
CA LYS A 99 4.85 -0.16 -2.20
C LYS A 99 5.43 -1.57 -2.05
N ASP A 100 5.09 -2.46 -2.99
CA ASP A 100 5.62 -3.81 -3.07
C ASP A 100 5.79 -4.23 -4.54
N LYS A 101 6.75 -5.12 -4.82
CA LYS A 101 7.00 -5.63 -6.18
C LYS A 101 5.77 -6.36 -6.77
N ALA A 102 4.98 -7.05 -5.93
CA ALA A 102 3.78 -7.77 -6.33
C ALA A 102 2.71 -6.86 -6.95
N VAL A 103 2.71 -5.56 -6.63
CA VAL A 103 1.83 -4.56 -7.26
C VAL A 103 2.04 -4.52 -8.78
N LEU A 104 3.25 -4.83 -9.27
CA LEU A 104 3.59 -4.80 -10.70
C LEU A 104 3.28 -6.10 -11.45
N GLU A 105 2.74 -7.12 -10.78
CA GLU A 105 2.44 -8.40 -11.41
C GLU A 105 1.43 -8.24 -12.56
N GLY A 106 1.75 -8.84 -13.71
CA GLY A 106 0.92 -8.77 -14.91
C GLY A 106 0.98 -7.44 -15.66
N ILE A 107 1.63 -6.40 -15.14
CA ILE A 107 1.81 -5.10 -15.81
C ILE A 107 3.03 -5.15 -16.74
N ALA A 108 2.87 -4.67 -17.97
CA ALA A 108 3.88 -4.62 -19.01
C ALA A 108 3.95 -3.25 -19.68
N THR A 109 5.06 -2.97 -20.37
CA THR A 109 5.19 -1.78 -21.22
C THR A 109 4.10 -1.76 -22.28
N GLY A 110 3.49 -0.59 -22.49
CA GLY A 110 2.39 -0.35 -23.42
C GLY A 110 1.00 -0.49 -22.79
N ASP A 111 0.89 -1.09 -21.60
CA ASP A 111 -0.40 -1.19 -20.91
C ASP A 111 -0.91 0.21 -20.55
N LYS A 112 -2.21 0.43 -20.81
CA LYS A 112 -2.96 1.51 -20.17
C LYS A 112 -3.34 1.07 -18.77
N VAL A 113 -3.05 1.91 -17.79
CA VAL A 113 -3.23 1.59 -16.37
C VAL A 113 -3.93 2.71 -15.62
N GLN A 114 -4.67 2.32 -14.58
CA GLN A 114 -5.10 3.19 -13.49
C GLN A 114 -4.32 2.80 -12.25
N PHE A 115 -3.87 3.77 -11.47
CA PHE A 115 -3.07 3.54 -10.27
C PHE A 115 -3.46 4.48 -9.13
N ASP A 116 -3.27 4.00 -7.91
CA ASP A 116 -3.49 4.77 -6.67
C ASP A 116 -2.15 5.04 -5.98
N LEU A 117 -2.01 6.25 -5.46
CA LEU A 117 -0.85 6.79 -4.76
C LEU A 117 -1.18 6.99 -3.27
N GLU A 118 -0.26 6.55 -2.41
CA GLU A 118 -0.29 6.85 -0.98
C GLU A 118 1.07 7.41 -0.53
N LYS A 119 1.09 8.04 0.65
CA LYS A 119 2.32 8.52 1.25
C LYS A 119 3.12 7.34 1.83
N GLY A 120 4.23 7.02 1.17
CA GLY A 120 5.25 6.09 1.65
C GLY A 120 6.35 6.80 2.46
N LYS A 121 7.42 6.05 2.76
CA LYS A 121 8.54 6.53 3.60
C LYS A 121 9.31 7.70 3.00
N THR A 122 9.39 7.78 1.67
CA THR A 122 10.23 8.75 0.94
C THR A 122 9.44 9.63 -0.02
N GLY A 123 8.12 9.68 0.10
CA GLY A 123 7.23 10.38 -0.84
C GLY A 123 6.05 9.52 -1.26
N LEU A 124 5.41 9.87 -2.37
CA LEU A 124 4.27 9.12 -2.91
C LEU A 124 4.74 7.80 -3.57
N GLU A 125 3.99 6.73 -3.33
CA GLU A 125 4.22 5.41 -3.91
C GLU A 125 2.90 4.81 -4.40
N ILE A 126 2.98 4.02 -5.47
CA ILE A 126 1.84 3.29 -6.00
C ILE A 126 1.54 2.12 -5.07
N THR A 127 0.31 2.07 -4.56
CA THR A 127 -0.19 0.98 -3.71
C THR A 127 -1.10 0.02 -4.47
N ARG A 128 -1.67 0.48 -5.58
CA ARG A 128 -2.55 -0.28 -6.46
C ARG A 128 -2.34 0.13 -7.90
N ILE A 129 -2.32 -0.82 -8.82
CA ILE A 129 -2.28 -0.58 -10.26
C ILE A 129 -3.06 -1.68 -10.97
N GLU A 130 -3.84 -1.29 -11.97
CA GLU A 130 -4.62 -2.21 -12.79
C GLU A 130 -4.61 -1.79 -14.24
N LYS A 131 -4.69 -2.76 -15.14
CA LYS A 131 -4.90 -2.49 -16.56
C LYS A 131 -6.30 -1.97 -16.79
N VAL A 132 -6.40 -0.90 -17.55
CA VAL A 132 -7.69 -0.39 -18.02
C VAL A 132 -7.91 -0.98 -19.41
N SER A 133 -8.93 -1.84 -19.52
CA SER A 133 -9.35 -2.32 -20.84
C SER A 133 -9.91 -1.14 -21.63
N GLN A 134 -9.47 -1.01 -22.88
CA GLN A 134 -10.06 -0.06 -23.83
C GLN A 134 -11.37 -0.59 -24.38
#